data_AF-A0A953NYS6-F1
#
_entry.id   AF-A0A953NYS6-F1
#
_cell.length_a   1.000
_cell.length_b   1.000
_cell.length_c   1.000
_cell.angle_alpha   90.00
_cell.angle_beta   90.00
_cell.angle_gamma   90.00
#
_symmetry.space_group_name_H-M   'P 1'
#
loop_
_entity.id
_entity.type
_entity.pdbx_description
1 polymer ?
#
loop_
_entity_poly.entity_id
_entity_poly.type
_entity_poly.pdbx_seq_one_letter_code
_entity_poly.pdbx_strand_id
1 'polypeptide(L)'
;MPALETGVSAPQVKLKTLDGREFSLDEARRKGPVVLGAKTGESRVAYHSAEIEFVFQALASKDLPWRPEDFKLSDVMSSYWANFAKTGDPNGPGLPEWRPYSAATNYGVMHLSASPHFEPDVHRARYEFLDAK
;
A
#
# COMPACT_ATOMS: atom_id res chain seq x y z
N MET A 1 47.06 31.43 -1.08
CA MET A 1 46.69 30.18 -0.39
C MET A 1 45.46 29.61 -1.08
N PRO A 2 45.49 28.41 -1.67
CA PRO A 2 44.29 27.76 -2.16
C PRO A 2 43.66 26.91 -1.03
N ALA A 3 42.34 26.99 -0.90
CA ALA A 3 41.58 26.13 0.01
C ALA A 3 41.43 24.73 -0.59
N LEU A 4 41.55 23.70 0.26
CA LEU A 4 41.41 22.30 -0.10
C LEU A 4 39.96 21.98 -0.52
N GLU A 5 39.78 21.40 -1.71
CA GLU A 5 38.57 20.64 -2.05
C GLU A 5 38.65 19.25 -1.42
N THR A 6 37.82 18.99 -0.41
CA THR A 6 37.55 17.64 0.07
C THR A 6 36.06 17.38 0.05
N GLY A 7 35.59 16.76 -1.03
CA GLY A 7 34.24 16.21 -1.14
C GLY A 7 34.35 14.80 -1.70
N VAL A 8 34.35 13.80 -0.82
CA VAL A 8 34.37 12.38 -1.15
C VAL A 8 33.20 12.05 -2.08
N SER A 9 33.50 11.61 -3.30
CA SER A 9 32.51 11.07 -4.24
C SER A 9 31.92 9.79 -3.64
N ALA A 10 30.61 9.78 -3.39
CA ALA A 10 29.89 8.60 -2.92
C ALA A 10 30.04 7.45 -3.94
N PRO A 11 30.21 6.19 -3.49
CA PRO A 11 30.35 5.06 -4.40
C PRO A 11 29.07 4.90 -5.23
N GLN A 12 29.19 4.97 -6.55
CA GLN A 12 28.09 4.66 -7.46
C GLN A 12 27.79 3.16 -7.40
N VAL A 13 26.81 2.78 -6.59
CA VAL A 13 26.32 1.40 -6.54
C VAL A 13 25.53 1.13 -7.81
N LYS A 14 26.09 0.30 -8.68
CA LYS A 14 25.43 -0.20 -9.89
C LYS A 14 24.77 -1.54 -9.58
N LEU A 15 23.47 -1.63 -9.81
CA LEU A 15 22.72 -2.87 -9.67
C LEU A 15 22.55 -3.52 -11.05
N LYS A 16 22.86 -4.81 -11.15
CA LYS A 16 22.65 -5.62 -12.36
C LYS A 16 21.38 -6.44 -12.23
N THR A 17 20.52 -6.37 -13.23
CA THR A 17 19.39 -7.29 -13.39
C THR A 17 19.87 -8.63 -13.95
N LEU A 18 19.09 -9.69 -13.78
CA LEU A 18 19.43 -11.06 -14.23
C LEU A 18 19.56 -11.18 -15.77
N ASP A 19 19.03 -10.22 -16.52
CA ASP A 19 19.18 -10.08 -17.98
C ASP A 19 20.36 -9.18 -18.39
N GLY A 20 21.24 -8.82 -17.45
CA GLY A 20 22.51 -8.16 -17.71
C GLY A 20 22.49 -6.64 -17.84
N ARG A 21 21.35 -5.98 -17.58
CA ARG A 21 21.24 -4.51 -17.63
C ARG A 21 21.72 -3.88 -16.31
N GLU A 22 22.48 -2.80 -16.40
CA GLU A 22 22.99 -2.03 -15.25
C GLU A 22 22.14 -0.77 -15.03
N PHE A 23 21.77 -0.49 -13.77
CA PHE A 23 21.10 0.77 -13.38
C PHE A 23 21.85 1.48 -12.24
N SER A 24 21.80 2.82 -12.27
CA SER A 24 22.24 3.66 -11.14
C SER A 24 21.10 3.82 -10.12
N LEU A 25 21.45 3.81 -8.82
CA LEU A 25 20.48 3.98 -7.72
C LEU A 25 19.68 5.30 -7.82
N ASP A 26 20.28 6.35 -8.40
CA ASP A 26 19.61 7.64 -8.62
C ASP A 26 18.54 7.58 -9.71
N GLU A 27 18.65 6.62 -10.64
CA GLU A 27 17.65 6.39 -11.68
C GLU A 27 16.42 5.65 -11.12
N ALA A 28 16.64 4.75 -10.16
CA ALA A 28 15.58 4.03 -9.46
C ALA A 28 14.70 4.97 -8.61
N ARG A 29 15.29 6.04 -8.05
CA ARG A 29 14.58 7.05 -7.25
C ARG A 29 13.74 8.03 -8.06
N ARG A 30 14.00 8.18 -9.37
CA ARG A 30 13.31 9.16 -10.23
C ARG A 30 11.94 8.66 -10.75
N LYS A 31 11.63 7.37 -10.58
CA LYS A 31 10.38 6.74 -11.04
C LYS A 31 9.34 6.72 -9.90
N GLY A 32 8.44 7.71 -9.91
CA GLY A 32 7.32 7.86 -8.96
C GLY A 32 6.14 6.87 -9.16
N PRO A 33 4.90 7.20 -8.73
CA PRO A 33 3.76 6.27 -8.64
C PRO A 33 2.99 5.98 -9.98
N VAL A 34 2.50 4.73 -10.23
CA VAL A 34 1.82 4.00 -11.37
C VAL A 34 0.39 4.33 -11.20
N VAL A 35 -0.16 4.88 -12.25
CA VAL A 35 -1.58 4.80 -12.46
C VAL A 35 -1.84 3.64 -13.39
N LEU A 36 -2.87 2.84 -13.09
CA LEU A 36 -3.24 1.70 -13.91
C LEU A 36 -3.54 2.16 -15.34
N GLY A 37 -2.78 1.61 -16.29
CA GLY A 37 -2.63 2.10 -17.66
C GLY A 37 -1.16 2.38 -18.05
N ALA A 38 -0.25 2.41 -17.09
CA ALA A 38 1.14 2.74 -17.35
C ALA A 38 2.07 1.55 -17.58
N LYS A 39 3.00 1.75 -18.52
CA LYS A 39 4.12 0.85 -18.81
C LYS A 39 5.03 0.75 -17.58
N THR A 40 5.58 -0.44 -17.34
CA THR A 40 6.54 -0.82 -16.28
C THR A 40 7.35 0.35 -15.68
N GLY A 41 7.13 0.64 -14.38
CA GLY A 41 7.97 1.56 -13.60
C GLY A 41 7.23 2.68 -12.88
N GLU A 42 6.02 2.44 -12.43
CA GLU A 42 5.13 3.43 -11.83
C GLU A 42 4.55 2.58 -10.58
N SER A 43 4.26 3.09 -9.36
CA SER A 43 3.40 2.49 -8.25
C SER A 43 1.83 2.49 -8.31
N ARG A 44 1.15 1.34 -8.35
CA ARG A 44 -0.33 1.20 -8.43
C ARG A 44 -1.13 2.04 -7.42
N VAL A 45 -2.17 2.74 -7.89
CA VAL A 45 -3.15 3.49 -7.05
C VAL A 45 -4.42 2.66 -6.81
N ALA A 46 -4.99 2.75 -5.61
CA ALA A 46 -6.30 2.18 -5.27
C ALA A 46 -7.42 3.02 -5.92
N TYR A 47 -7.93 2.53 -7.05
CA TYR A 47 -9.05 3.11 -7.77
C TYR A 47 -10.37 2.44 -7.34
N HIS A 48 -11.51 2.98 -7.80
CA HIS A 48 -12.81 2.39 -7.51
C HIS A 48 -12.88 0.94 -8.04
N SER A 49 -13.34 0.02 -7.19
CA SER A 49 -13.43 -1.42 -7.47
C SER A 49 -12.09 -2.17 -7.50
N ALA A 50 -10.99 -1.54 -7.10
CA ALA A 50 -9.68 -2.21 -7.02
C ALA A 50 -9.62 -3.32 -5.97
N GLU A 51 -10.51 -3.29 -4.98
CA GLU A 51 -10.55 -4.20 -3.85
C GLU A 51 -11.19 -5.56 -4.16
N ILE A 52 -11.99 -5.66 -5.23
CA ILE A 52 -12.81 -6.83 -5.53
C ILE A 52 -11.94 -8.09 -5.65
N GLU A 53 -10.84 -8.02 -6.41
CA GLU A 53 -9.98 -9.20 -6.59
C GLU A 53 -9.26 -9.62 -5.30
N PHE A 54 -9.04 -8.70 -4.37
CA PHE A 54 -8.42 -9.00 -3.07
C PHE A 54 -9.42 -9.66 -2.12
N VAL A 55 -10.64 -9.11 -2.00
CA VAL A 55 -11.67 -9.67 -1.12
C VAL A 55 -12.03 -11.11 -1.50
N PHE A 56 -12.18 -11.36 -2.80
CA PHE A 56 -12.61 -12.67 -3.32
C PHE A 56 -11.45 -13.63 -3.61
N GLN A 57 -10.21 -13.28 -3.25
CA GLN A 57 -9.00 -14.05 -3.59
C GLN A 57 -8.92 -14.42 -5.09
N ALA A 58 -9.31 -13.47 -5.94
CA ALA A 58 -9.46 -13.65 -7.39
C ALA A 58 -8.39 -12.88 -8.19
N LEU A 59 -7.19 -12.66 -7.63
CA LEU A 59 -6.10 -11.94 -8.32
C LEU A 59 -5.77 -12.56 -9.70
N ALA A 60 -5.87 -13.89 -9.83
CA ALA A 60 -5.65 -14.60 -11.10
C ALA A 60 -6.68 -14.26 -12.20
N SER A 61 -7.77 -13.56 -11.89
CA SER A 61 -8.77 -13.11 -12.87
C SER A 61 -8.26 -12.00 -13.79
N LYS A 62 -7.16 -11.33 -13.40
CA LYS A 62 -6.54 -10.25 -14.18
C LYS A 62 -5.09 -10.60 -14.51
N ASP A 63 -4.69 -10.36 -15.75
CA ASP A 63 -3.29 -10.42 -16.18
C ASP A 63 -2.55 -9.15 -15.78
N LEU A 64 -2.16 -9.08 -14.51
CA LEU A 64 -1.40 -7.99 -13.93
C LEU A 64 -0.15 -8.56 -13.25
N PRO A 65 0.97 -7.80 -13.19
CA PRO A 65 2.16 -8.25 -12.47
C PRO A 65 1.95 -8.17 -10.95
N TRP A 66 1.19 -9.11 -10.38
CA TRP A 66 0.94 -9.21 -8.95
C TRP A 66 2.24 -9.49 -8.19
N ARG A 67 2.41 -8.83 -7.06
CA ARG A 67 3.57 -8.97 -6.19
C ARG A 67 3.22 -9.81 -4.97
N PRO A 68 4.21 -10.40 -4.26
CA PRO A 68 3.96 -11.12 -3.02
C PRO A 68 3.14 -10.33 -1.98
N GLU A 69 3.33 -9.01 -1.93
CA GLU A 69 2.58 -8.12 -1.04
C GLU A 69 1.09 -8.06 -1.39
N ASP A 70 0.74 -8.19 -2.67
CA ASP A 70 -0.63 -8.14 -3.15
C ASP A 70 -1.38 -9.43 -2.73
N PHE A 71 -0.72 -10.59 -2.78
CA PHE A 71 -1.27 -11.85 -2.25
C PHE A 71 -1.46 -11.79 -0.73
N LYS A 72 -0.49 -11.24 0.01
CA LYS A 72 -0.62 -11.07 1.46
C LYS A 72 -1.79 -10.14 1.82
N LEU A 73 -1.97 -9.05 1.07
CA LEU A 73 -3.13 -8.17 1.24
C LEU A 73 -4.45 -8.90 0.95
N SER A 74 -4.48 -9.73 -0.10
CA SER A 74 -5.64 -10.55 -0.45
C SER A 74 -6.06 -11.47 0.70
N ASP A 75 -5.08 -12.15 1.32
CA ASP A 75 -5.33 -13.02 2.48
C ASP A 75 -5.88 -12.25 3.69
N VAL A 76 -5.31 -11.08 3.97
CA VAL A 76 -5.77 -10.18 5.04
C VAL A 76 -7.21 -9.73 4.81
N MET A 77 -7.51 -9.22 3.61
CA MET A 77 -8.84 -8.70 3.27
C MET A 77 -9.88 -9.81 3.29
N SER A 78 -9.60 -10.96 2.66
CA SER A 78 -10.51 -12.09 2.67
C SER A 78 -10.81 -12.58 4.10
N SER A 79 -9.80 -12.60 4.97
CA SER A 79 -9.97 -13.00 6.38
C SER A 79 -10.89 -12.05 7.14
N TYR A 80 -10.68 -10.73 7.04
CA TYR A 80 -11.58 -9.75 7.68
C TYR A 80 -13.02 -9.88 7.19
N TRP A 81 -13.22 -10.02 5.87
CA TRP A 81 -14.56 -10.16 5.28
C TRP A 81 -15.25 -11.46 5.72
N ALA A 82 -14.52 -12.58 5.73
CA ALA A 82 -15.06 -13.87 6.16
C ALA A 82 -15.45 -13.88 7.64
N ASN A 83 -14.61 -13.31 8.51
CA ASN A 83 -14.90 -13.20 9.95
C ASN A 83 -16.14 -12.35 10.20
N PHE A 84 -16.22 -11.18 9.53
CA PHE A 84 -17.36 -10.29 9.64
C PHE A 84 -18.65 -10.95 9.14
N ALA A 85 -18.62 -11.61 7.97
CA ALA A 85 -19.77 -12.32 7.44
C ALA A 85 -20.26 -13.44 8.38
N LYS A 86 -19.34 -14.08 9.11
CA LYS A 86 -19.64 -15.17 10.05
C LYS A 86 -20.21 -14.68 11.38
N THR A 87 -19.71 -13.56 11.91
CA THR A 87 -19.93 -13.20 13.32
C THR A 87 -20.37 -11.75 13.56
N GLY A 88 -20.27 -10.89 12.56
CA GLY A 88 -20.40 -9.43 12.72
C GLY A 88 -19.15 -8.77 13.30
N ASP A 89 -18.11 -9.53 13.65
CA ASP A 89 -16.81 -9.03 14.10
C ASP A 89 -15.74 -9.39 13.04
N PRO A 90 -15.03 -8.41 12.46
CA PRO A 90 -13.99 -8.71 11.47
C PRO A 90 -12.74 -9.37 12.08
N ASN A 91 -12.54 -9.26 13.40
CA ASN A 91 -11.30 -9.65 14.06
C ASN A 91 -11.07 -11.17 14.06
N GLY A 92 -9.79 -11.56 14.10
CA GLY A 92 -9.38 -12.96 14.14
C GLY A 92 -7.89 -13.15 14.43
N PRO A 93 -7.44 -14.38 14.69
CA PRO A 93 -6.04 -14.67 14.99
C PRO A 93 -5.09 -14.18 13.89
N GLY A 94 -4.01 -13.50 14.28
CA GLY A 94 -2.98 -13.02 13.36
C GLY A 94 -3.33 -11.75 12.57
N LEU A 95 -4.52 -11.17 12.78
CA LEU A 95 -4.91 -9.88 12.23
C LEU A 95 -4.71 -8.76 13.27
N PRO A 96 -4.32 -7.54 12.84
CA PRO A 96 -4.44 -6.36 13.70
C PRO A 96 -5.88 -6.17 14.17
N GLU A 97 -6.03 -5.56 15.34
CA GLU A 97 -7.35 -5.26 15.87
C GLU A 97 -8.04 -4.16 15.05
N TRP A 98 -9.19 -4.48 14.46
CA TRP A 98 -10.10 -3.54 13.84
C TRP A 98 -11.17 -3.14 14.86
N ARG A 99 -10.99 -1.96 15.46
CA ARG A 99 -11.90 -1.45 16.49
C ARG A 99 -13.12 -0.74 15.87
N PRO A 100 -14.29 -0.72 16.55
CA PRO A 100 -15.49 -0.04 16.04
C PRO A 100 -15.24 1.44 15.75
N TYR A 101 -15.89 2.00 14.72
CA TYR A 101 -15.77 3.43 14.39
C TYR A 101 -16.59 4.28 15.37
N SER A 102 -15.92 4.91 16.35
CA SER A 102 -16.59 5.65 17.42
C SER A 102 -15.68 6.72 18.05
N ALA A 103 -16.25 7.63 18.85
CA ALA A 103 -15.45 8.59 19.62
C ALA A 103 -14.45 7.91 20.57
N ALA A 104 -14.82 6.77 21.18
CA ALA A 104 -13.95 6.04 22.10
C ALA A 104 -12.70 5.43 21.43
N THR A 105 -12.74 5.27 20.11
CA THR A 105 -11.66 4.71 19.28
C THR A 105 -11.02 5.76 18.37
N ASN A 106 -11.26 7.05 18.65
CA ASN A 106 -10.82 8.19 17.85
C ASN A 106 -11.27 8.12 16.37
N TYR A 107 -12.44 7.52 16.13
CA TYR A 107 -12.99 7.33 14.79
C TYR A 107 -11.97 6.71 13.83
N GLY A 108 -11.24 5.70 14.30
CA GLY A 108 -10.18 5.11 13.50
C GLY A 108 -10.69 4.16 12.41
N VAL A 109 -9.88 4.06 11.36
CA VAL A 109 -10.11 3.22 10.18
C VAL A 109 -8.97 2.20 10.05
N MET A 110 -9.28 1.06 9.43
CA MET A 110 -8.28 0.07 9.08
C MET A 110 -7.65 0.43 7.73
N HIS A 111 -6.34 0.65 7.73
CA HIS A 111 -5.55 0.80 6.52
C HIS A 111 -5.21 -0.59 5.98
N LEU A 112 -5.88 -0.98 4.90
CA LEU A 112 -5.69 -2.27 4.25
C LEU A 112 -4.45 -2.21 3.33
N SER A 113 -3.37 -2.83 3.80
CA SER A 113 -2.13 -3.00 3.04
C SER A 113 -1.50 -4.37 3.37
N ALA A 114 -0.36 -4.71 2.77
CA ALA A 114 0.39 -5.92 3.14
C ALA A 114 0.87 -5.92 4.61
N SER A 115 0.90 -4.76 5.26
CA SER A 115 1.06 -4.59 6.70
C SER A 115 -0.12 -3.79 7.22
N PRO A 116 -1.28 -4.43 7.46
CA PRO A 116 -2.49 -3.73 7.87
C PRO A 116 -2.31 -3.08 9.24
N HIS A 117 -2.94 -1.92 9.46
CA HIS A 117 -2.89 -1.22 10.73
C HIS A 117 -4.07 -0.26 10.92
N PHE A 118 -4.41 0.01 12.18
CA PHE A 118 -5.54 0.86 12.57
C PHE A 118 -5.05 2.24 12.97
N GLU A 119 -5.61 3.30 12.37
CA GLU A 119 -5.24 4.70 12.67
C GLU A 119 -6.47 5.61 12.73
N PRO A 120 -6.42 6.76 13.42
CA PRO A 120 -7.47 7.77 13.35
C PRO A 120 -7.78 8.22 11.92
N ASP A 121 -9.06 8.41 11.60
CA ASP A 121 -9.47 8.97 10.31
C ASP A 121 -9.07 10.45 10.19
N VAL A 122 -7.98 10.70 9.47
CA VAL A 122 -7.45 12.05 9.22
C VAL A 122 -8.34 12.91 8.30
N HIS A 123 -9.30 12.30 7.60
CA HIS A 123 -10.21 12.98 6.68
C HIS A 123 -11.59 13.26 7.28
N ARG A 124 -11.85 12.79 8.51
CA ARG A 124 -13.13 12.95 9.20
C ARG A 124 -13.67 14.37 9.20
N ALA A 125 -12.83 15.36 9.53
CA ALA A 125 -13.24 16.77 9.58
C ALA A 125 -13.76 17.31 8.22
N ARG A 126 -13.23 16.78 7.12
CA ARG A 126 -13.71 17.11 5.77
C ARG A 126 -15.10 16.53 5.53
N TYR A 127 -15.37 15.30 5.99
CA TYR A 127 -16.69 14.68 5.85
C TYR A 127 -17.73 15.42 6.68
N GLU A 128 -17.44 15.74 7.93
CA GLU A 128 -18.34 16.51 8.79
C GLU A 128 -18.69 17.89 8.22
N PHE A 129 -17.71 18.57 7.60
CA PHE A 129 -17.96 19.84 6.93
C PHE A 129 -18.96 19.72 5.76
N LEU A 130 -18.91 18.61 5.01
CA LEU A 130 -19.81 18.38 3.88
C LEU A 130 -21.24 18.04 4.34
N ASP A 131 -21.36 17.34 5.48
CA ASP A 131 -22.65 16.93 6.05
C ASP A 131 -23.36 18.06 6.79
N ALA A 132 -22.65 19.11 7.21
CA ALA A 132 -23.21 20.26 7.94
C ALA A 132 -24.05 21.23 7.06
N LYS A 133 -24.65 20.74 5.97
CA LYS A 133 -25.41 21.52 4.98
C LYS A 133 -26.91 21.52 5.24
#